data_AF-A0AAE4ZVK6-F1
#
_entry.id   AF-A0AAE4ZVK6-F1
#
_cell.length_a   1.000
_cell.length_b   1.000
_cell.length_c   1.000
_cell.angle_alpha   90.00
_cell.angle_beta   90.00
_cell.angle_gamma   90.00
#
_symmetry.space_group_name_H-M   'P 1'
#
loop_
_entity.id
_entity.type
_entity.pdbx_description
1 polymer ?
#
loop_
_entity_poly.entity_id
_entity_poly.type
_entity_poly.pdbx_seq_one_letter_code
_entity_poly.pdbx_strand_id
1 'polypeptide(L)'
;MKLKTDRLELRPFELADVQEAHKYLSDPPVMQHVEPPFDLEKTGDLIRVHGMAPEPRVYALVERETGKLASHVIFHRFDDDSVFDWAGCSKGQCGEEGMLWR
;
A
#
# COMPACT_ATOMS: atom_id res chain seq x y z
N MET A 1 -5.39 10.93 -5.21
CA MET A 1 -4.71 10.78 -6.52
C MET A 1 -5.31 9.62 -7.30
N LYS A 2 -5.40 9.72 -8.64
CA LYS A 2 -5.75 8.61 -9.53
C LYS A 2 -4.85 8.62 -10.76
N LEU A 3 -4.03 7.59 -10.95
CA LEU A 3 -3.07 7.49 -12.05
C LEU A 3 -3.28 6.18 -12.82
N LYS A 4 -3.03 6.20 -14.13
CA LYS A 4 -3.18 5.02 -14.99
C LYS A 4 -1.98 4.89 -15.90
N THR A 5 -1.50 3.66 -16.02
CA THR A 5 -0.55 3.22 -17.04
C THR A 5 -1.26 2.19 -17.93
N ASP A 6 -0.54 1.61 -18.88
CA ASP A 6 -1.09 0.53 -19.71
C ASP A 6 -1.52 -0.67 -18.86
N ARG A 7 -0.76 -1.00 -17.81
CA ARG A 7 -0.95 -2.23 -17.01
C ARG A 7 -1.53 -2.01 -15.62
N LEU A 8 -1.28 -0.85 -15.02
CA LEU A 8 -1.57 -0.57 -13.61
C LEU A 8 -2.42 0.68 -13.44
N GLU A 9 -3.30 0.66 -12.45
CA GLU A 9 -4.07 1.79 -11.96
C GLU A 9 -3.73 2.03 -10.49
N LEU A 10 -3.40 3.27 -10.17
CA LEU A 10 -3.25 3.75 -8.80
C LEU A 10 -4.52 4.52 -8.43
N ARG A 11 -5.19 4.12 -7.34
CA ARG A 11 -6.42 4.77 -6.85
C ARG A 11 -6.48 4.78 -5.33
N PRO A 12 -7.35 5.60 -4.70
CA PRO A 12 -7.65 5.45 -3.28
C PRO A 12 -8.14 4.02 -2.99
N PHE A 13 -7.88 3.57 -1.76
CA PHE A 13 -8.39 2.30 -1.30
C PHE A 13 -9.92 2.32 -1.13
N GLU A 14 -10.51 1.14 -1.22
CA GLU A 14 -11.91 0.89 -0.87
C GLU A 14 -11.98 -0.23 0.19
N LEU A 15 -13.04 -0.29 0.99
CA LEU A 15 -13.18 -1.33 2.02
C LEU A 15 -13.18 -2.76 1.43
N ALA A 16 -13.58 -2.92 0.17
CA ALA A 16 -13.55 -4.20 -0.53
C ALA A 16 -12.11 -4.74 -0.72
N ASP A 17 -11.10 -3.86 -0.70
CA ASP A 17 -9.70 -4.22 -0.89
C ASP A 17 -9.07 -4.88 0.35
N VAL A 18 -9.69 -4.78 1.53
CA VAL A 18 -9.11 -5.23 2.81
C VAL A 18 -8.69 -6.70 2.77
N GLN A 19 -9.53 -7.56 2.21
CA GLN A 19 -9.24 -9.00 2.15
C GLN A 19 -8.07 -9.30 1.21
N GLU A 20 -7.98 -8.63 0.06
CA GLU A 20 -6.85 -8.80 -0.85
C GLU A 20 -5.56 -8.18 -0.28
N ALA A 21 -5.66 -7.02 0.38
CA ALA A 21 -4.54 -6.36 1.02
C ALA A 21 -3.95 -7.23 2.14
N HIS A 22 -4.82 -7.87 2.91
CA HIS A 22 -4.41 -8.73 4.02
C HIS A 22 -3.54 -9.90 3.55
N LYS A 23 -3.76 -10.44 2.34
CA LYS A 23 -2.97 -11.57 1.80
C LYS A 23 -1.48 -11.29 1.71
N TYR A 24 -1.08 -10.03 1.51
CA TYR A 24 0.33 -9.64 1.47
C TYR A 24 0.77 -8.93 2.76
N LEU A 25 -0.11 -8.21 3.45
CA LEU A 25 0.22 -7.58 4.74
C LEU A 25 0.35 -8.57 5.89
N SER A 26 -0.22 -9.77 5.77
CA SER A 26 -0.06 -10.85 6.74
C SER A 26 1.12 -11.78 6.43
N ASP A 27 1.81 -11.59 5.30
CA ASP A 27 2.85 -12.49 4.80
C ASP A 27 4.22 -12.11 5.41
N PRO A 28 4.83 -12.95 6.27
CA PRO A 28 6.05 -12.58 6.98
C PRO A 28 7.24 -12.23 6.07
N PRO A 29 7.57 -13.01 5.02
CA PRO A 29 8.55 -12.60 4.01
C PRO A 29 8.33 -11.23 3.37
N VAL A 30 7.07 -10.83 3.16
CA VAL A 30 6.72 -9.52 2.56
C VAL A 30 6.93 -8.40 3.58
N MET A 31 6.60 -8.66 4.84
CA MET A 31 6.59 -7.65 5.90
C MET A 31 7.91 -7.56 6.69
N GLN A 32 8.85 -8.50 6.50
CA GLN A 32 10.07 -8.64 7.31
C GLN A 32 10.90 -7.34 7.45
N HIS A 33 10.86 -6.48 6.43
CA HIS A 33 11.56 -5.20 6.39
C HIS A 33 10.61 -4.01 6.42
N VAL A 34 9.35 -4.17 6.81
CA VAL A 34 8.42 -3.03 6.93
C VAL A 34 8.07 -2.89 8.41
N GLU A 35 7.39 -3.89 8.94
CA GLU A 35 6.94 -3.97 10.32
C GLU A 35 6.36 -5.38 10.59
N PRO A 36 5.95 -5.73 11.82
CA PRO A 36 5.34 -7.03 12.07
C PRO A 36 4.12 -7.30 11.17
N PRO A 37 3.93 -8.55 10.68
CA PRO A 37 2.79 -8.92 9.85
C PRO A 37 1.46 -8.53 10.49
N PHE A 38 0.54 -8.06 9.65
CA PHE A 38 -0.74 -7.55 10.09
C PHE A 38 -1.70 -8.69 10.36
N ASP A 39 -2.52 -8.52 11.39
CA ASP A 39 -3.81 -9.17 11.45
C ASP A 39 -4.83 -8.43 10.55
N LEU A 40 -6.02 -9.00 10.45
CA LEU A 40 -7.06 -8.45 9.58
C LEU A 40 -7.58 -7.09 10.10
N GLU A 41 -7.59 -6.89 11.42
CA GLU A 41 -8.03 -5.64 12.06
C GLU A 41 -7.09 -4.49 11.69
N LYS A 42 -5.78 -4.67 11.92
CA LYS A 42 -4.74 -3.70 11.58
C LYS A 42 -4.70 -3.40 10.08
N THR A 43 -4.97 -4.40 9.23
CA THR A 43 -5.12 -4.20 7.78
C THR A 43 -6.31 -3.29 7.45
N GLY A 44 -7.45 -3.52 8.08
CA GLY A 44 -8.63 -2.67 7.94
C GLY A 44 -8.36 -1.24 8.39
N ASP A 45 -7.63 -1.06 9.48
CA ASP A 45 -7.31 0.25 10.03
C ASP A 45 -6.34 1.03 9.16
N LEU A 46 -5.30 0.39 8.61
CA LEU A 46 -4.42 0.99 7.61
C LEU A 46 -5.22 1.58 6.45
N ILE A 47 -6.15 0.79 5.89
CA ILE A 47 -6.98 1.21 4.76
C ILE A 47 -7.91 2.36 5.14
N ARG A 48 -8.60 2.27 6.28
CA ARG A 48 -9.53 3.32 6.71
C ARG A 48 -8.82 4.63 7.02
N VAL A 49 -7.71 4.57 7.76
CA VAL A 49 -7.02 5.75 8.29
C VAL A 49 -6.14 6.40 7.23
N HIS A 50 -5.43 5.61 6.41
CA HIS A 50 -4.43 6.13 5.48
C HIS A 50 -4.81 5.98 4.00
N GLY A 51 -5.68 5.00 3.67
CA GLY A 51 -6.07 4.70 2.30
C GLY A 51 -7.36 5.38 1.82
N MET A 52 -8.24 5.74 2.75
CA MET A 52 -9.56 6.32 2.50
C MET A 52 -9.71 7.76 3.04
N ALA A 53 -8.65 8.34 3.59
CA ALA A 53 -8.66 9.73 4.06
C ALA A 53 -8.94 10.72 2.90
N PRO A 54 -9.41 11.95 3.19
CA PRO A 54 -9.58 12.99 2.16
C PRO A 54 -8.30 13.22 1.35
N GLU A 55 -7.15 13.11 2.01
CA GLU A 55 -5.82 13.06 1.40
C GLU A 55 -5.16 11.72 1.73
N PRO A 56 -5.36 10.68 0.90
CA PRO A 56 -4.77 9.37 1.15
C PRO A 56 -3.25 9.44 1.07
N ARG A 57 -2.60 8.73 2.00
CA ARG A 57 -1.15 8.48 1.99
C ARG A 57 -0.82 7.11 1.45
N VAL A 58 -1.80 6.21 1.41
CA VAL A 58 -1.64 4.82 0.98
C VAL A 58 -2.64 4.59 -0.15
N TYR A 59 -2.16 4.09 -1.29
CA TYR A 59 -2.95 3.95 -2.50
C TYR A 59 -2.97 2.50 -2.96
N ALA A 60 -4.12 2.04 -3.44
CA ALA A 60 -4.27 0.73 -4.03
C ALA A 60 -3.62 0.71 -5.41
N LEU A 61 -2.76 -0.27 -5.66
CA LEU A 61 -2.19 -0.54 -6.98
C LEU A 61 -2.89 -1.75 -7.59
N VAL A 62 -3.62 -1.51 -8.67
CA VAL A 62 -4.54 -2.47 -9.28
C VAL A 62 -4.06 -2.83 -10.68
N GLU A 63 -4.06 -4.12 -11.01
CA GLU A 63 -3.83 -4.59 -12.37
C GLU A 63 -5.05 -4.31 -13.25
N ARG A 64 -4.85 -3.63 -14.38
CA ARG A 64 -5.95 -3.16 -15.23
C ARG A 64 -6.68 -4.26 -15.97
N GLU A 65 -5.98 -5.33 -16.35
CA GLU A 65 -6.58 -6.44 -17.09
C GLU A 65 -7.54 -7.26 -16.21
N THR A 66 -7.14 -7.50 -14.96
CA THR A 66 -7.89 -8.38 -14.05
C THR A 66 -8.74 -7.62 -13.04
N GLY A 67 -8.47 -6.33 -12.83
CA GLY A 67 -9.07 -5.53 -11.77
C GLY A 67 -8.61 -5.94 -10.36
N LYS A 68 -7.61 -6.84 -10.25
CA LYS A 68 -7.15 -7.34 -8.96
C LYS A 68 -6.20 -6.36 -8.30
N LEU A 69 -6.32 -6.24 -6.98
CA LEU A 69 -5.35 -5.54 -6.16
C LEU A 69 -4.02 -6.31 -6.21
N ALA A 70 -2.98 -5.66 -6.72
CA ALA A 70 -1.64 -6.23 -6.83
C ALA A 70 -0.77 -5.88 -5.62
N SER A 71 -0.85 -4.62 -5.15
CA SER A 71 -0.12 -4.12 -3.98
C SER A 71 -0.70 -2.80 -3.49
N HIS A 72 0.05 -2.10 -2.63
CA HIS A 72 -0.16 -0.68 -2.33
C HIS A 72 1.08 0.14 -2.66
N VAL A 73 0.88 1.45 -2.78
CA VAL A 73 1.93 2.46 -2.79
C VAL A 73 1.71 3.42 -1.63
N ILE A 74 2.73 3.63 -0.81
CA ILE A 74 2.73 4.71 0.18
C ILE A 74 3.32 5.93 -0.51
N PHE A 75 2.61 7.05 -0.44
CA PHE A 75 3.04 8.33 -0.97
C PHE A 75 2.60 9.43 -0.01
N HIS A 76 3.56 10.02 0.68
CA HIS A 76 3.33 11.18 1.53
C HIS A 76 4.47 12.19 1.39
N ARG A 77 4.20 13.41 1.82
CA ARG A 77 5.21 14.48 1.89
C ARG A 77 6.25 14.11 2.96
N PHE A 78 7.52 14.37 2.70
CA PHE A 78 8.62 14.15 3.63
C PHE A 78 9.17 15.52 4.05
N ASP A 79 8.84 16.00 5.26
CA ASP A 79 9.27 17.22 5.99
C ASP A 79 9.37 18.59 5.25
N ASP A 80 9.74 18.65 3.98
CA ASP A 80 9.78 19.82 3.09
C ASP A 80 8.80 19.60 1.92
N ASP A 81 8.11 20.66 1.49
CA ASP A 81 7.04 20.60 0.47
C ASP A 81 7.51 20.12 -0.93
N SER A 82 8.82 19.94 -1.11
CA SER A 82 9.43 19.49 -2.36
C SER A 82 9.91 18.03 -2.36
N VAL A 83 9.84 17.31 -1.23
CA VAL A 83 10.35 15.94 -1.09
C VAL A 83 9.20 14.96 -0.82
N PHE A 84 9.20 13.83 -1.54
CA PHE A 84 8.18 12.78 -1.42
C PHE A 84 8.85 11.42 -1.24
N ASP A 85 8.40 10.67 -0.23
CA ASP A 85 8.77 9.28 -0.05
C ASP A 85 7.79 8.36 -0.79
N TRP A 86 8.32 7.32 -1.44
CA TRP A 86 7.51 6.28 -2.09
C TRP A 86 7.93 4.88 -1.64
N ALA A 87 6.94 4.06 -1.27
CA ALA A 87 7.09 2.67 -0.87
C ALA A 87 6.16 1.77 -1.68
N GLY A 88 6.55 0.53 -1.95
CA GLY A 88 5.64 -0.49 -2.45
C GLY A 88 5.92 -1.84 -1.81
N CYS A 89 4.86 -2.55 -1.41
CA CYS A 89 4.98 -3.88 -0.82
C CYS A 89 4.21 -4.91 -1.66
N SER A 90 4.93 -5.79 -2.37
CA SER A 90 4.35 -6.82 -3.24
C SER A 90 5.00 -8.18 -2.99
N LYS A 91 4.27 -9.26 -3.29
CA LYS A 91 4.83 -10.61 -3.21
C LYS A 91 6.01 -10.77 -4.18
N GLY A 92 7.18 -11.07 -3.64
CA GLY A 92 8.39 -11.41 -4.40
C GLY A 92 9.35 -10.25 -4.72
N GLN A 93 9.18 -9.05 -4.16
CA GLN A 93 10.03 -7.88 -4.44
C GLN A 93 10.46 -7.06 -3.19
N CYS A 94 10.41 -7.61 -1.98
CA CYS A 94 10.85 -6.87 -0.79
C CYS A 94 12.40 -6.89 -0.69
N GLY A 95 13.03 -5.72 -0.83
CA GLY A 95 14.47 -5.52 -0.63
C GLY A 95 14.86 -5.37 0.84
N GLU A 96 16.17 -5.45 1.14
CA GLU A 96 16.78 -5.65 2.47
C GLU A 96 16.68 -4.47 3.46
N GLU A 97 16.09 -3.33 3.09
CA GLU A 97 16.10 -2.13 3.94
C GLU A 97 14.73 -1.80 4.54
N GLY A 98 14.74 -1.65 5.87
CA GLY A 98 13.60 -1.44 6.75
C GLY A 98 12.81 -0.16 6.47
N MET A 99 11.54 -0.25 6.07
CA MET A 99 10.63 0.88 5.84
C MET A 99 9.77 1.13 7.08
N LEU A 100 10.30 1.92 8.01
CA LEU A 100 9.59 2.33 9.23
C LEU A 100 8.63 3.48 8.93
N TRP A 101 7.34 3.29 9.22
CA TRP A 101 6.37 4.37 9.35
C TRP A 101 6.85 5.38 10.40
N ARG A 102 7.37 6.54 9.98
CA ARG A 102 7.59 7.70 10.84
C ARG A 102 6.63 8.82 10.46
#